data_AF-A0A6A3MQP0-F1
#
_entry.id   AF-A0A6A3MQP0-F1
#
_cell.length_a   1.000
_cell.length_b   1.000
_cell.length_c   1.000
_cell.angle_alpha   90.00
_cell.angle_beta   90.00
_cell.angle_gamma   90.00
#
_symmetry.space_group_name_H-M   'P 1'
#
loop_
_entity.id
_entity.type
_entity.pdbx_description
1 polymer ?
#
loop_
_entity_poly.entity_id
_entity_poly.type
_entity_poly.pdbx_seq_one_letter_code
_entity_poly.pdbx_strand_id
1 'polypeptide(L)'
;MARAFVDFAQHRYDVSQERVRQVEQQEADTRQVNEQLRDELQELAALKLRYSILVETTTDAYARLLQYTVSVERCPLSERGLPRVVWSSLCRPTKVCRSYSAWRSVPRACKITRDKPLPAAKSPCPPHPLTQDLLNVCDERDRLHQELKELQPRLDTAES
;
A
#
# COMPACT_ATOMS: atom_id res chain seq x y z
N MET A 1 68.05 41.59 6.05
CA MET A 1 66.81 42.40 6.15
C MET A 1 65.87 42.15 4.97
N ALA A 2 66.24 42.42 3.71
CA ALA A 2 65.33 42.26 2.56
C ALA A 2 64.80 40.83 2.33
N ARG A 3 65.65 39.80 2.49
CA ARG A 3 65.27 38.38 2.27
C ARG A 3 64.16 37.90 3.21
N ALA A 4 64.30 38.17 4.51
CA ALA A 4 63.30 37.79 5.52
C ALA A 4 61.93 38.45 5.30
N PHE A 5 61.91 39.67 4.74
CA PHE A 5 60.65 40.33 4.37
C PHE A 5 59.96 39.65 3.19
N VAL A 6 60.73 39.23 2.18
CA VAL A 6 60.20 38.47 1.03
C VAL A 6 59.67 37.11 1.50
N ASP A 7 60.41 36.41 2.35
CA ASP A 7 59.99 35.11 2.90
C ASP A 7 58.71 35.24 3.73
N PHE A 8 58.60 36.31 4.54
CA PHE A 8 57.38 36.59 5.31
C PHE A 8 56.17 36.92 4.41
N ALA A 9 56.37 37.74 3.37
CA ALA A 9 55.31 38.07 2.42
C ALA A 9 54.85 36.85 1.62
N GLN A 10 55.78 36.00 1.19
CA GLN A 10 55.49 34.76 0.48
C GLN A 10 54.69 33.80 1.35
N HIS A 11 55.11 33.59 2.61
CA HIS A 11 54.37 32.74 3.54
C HIS A 11 52.92 33.24 3.77
N ARG A 12 52.73 34.56 3.91
CA ARG A 12 51.37 35.15 4.04
C ARG A 12 50.52 34.91 2.81
N TYR A 13 51.12 35.02 1.62
CA TYR A 13 50.45 34.73 0.36
C TYR A 13 50.07 33.24 0.27
N ASP A 14 51.00 32.34 0.56
CA ASP A 14 50.77 30.90 0.49
C ASP A 14 49.66 30.47 1.47
N VAL A 15 49.69 30.95 2.72
CA VAL A 15 48.62 30.70 3.70
C VAL A 15 47.27 31.23 3.23
N SER A 16 47.24 32.40 2.57
CA SER A 16 46.00 32.94 2.03
C SER A 16 45.46 32.11 0.87
N GLN A 17 46.34 31.63 -0.01
CA GLN A 17 45.99 30.74 -1.12
C GLN A 17 45.46 29.39 -0.63
N GLU A 18 46.07 28.84 0.41
CA GLU A 18 45.64 27.58 1.00
C GLU A 18 44.24 27.68 1.61
N ARG A 19 43.94 28.80 2.27
CA ARG A 19 42.58 29.10 2.78
C ARG A 19 41.57 29.25 1.65
N VAL A 20 41.94 29.90 0.55
CA VAL A 20 41.06 30.01 -0.63
C VAL A 20 40.75 28.62 -1.18
N ARG A 21 41.75 27.77 -1.35
CA ARG A 21 41.54 26.38 -1.80
C ARG A 21 40.64 25.57 -0.87
N GLN A 22 40.79 25.74 0.45
CA GLN A 22 39.91 25.08 1.43
C GLN A 22 38.46 25.53 1.29
N VAL A 23 38.24 26.83 1.09
CA VAL A 23 36.89 27.39 0.88
C VAL A 23 36.31 26.91 -0.45
N GLU A 24 37.10 26.89 -1.53
CA GLU A 24 36.67 26.37 -2.83
C GLU A 24 36.27 24.89 -2.76
N GLN A 25 37.05 24.08 -2.03
CA GLN A 25 36.72 22.67 -1.81
C GLN A 25 35.43 22.52 -1.00
N GLN A 26 35.29 23.28 0.08
CA GLN A 26 34.07 23.28 0.89
C GLN A 26 32.85 23.75 0.08
N GLU A 27 33.03 24.73 -0.81
CA GLU A 27 31.97 25.18 -1.71
C GLU A 27 31.59 24.09 -2.72
N ALA A 28 32.56 23.37 -3.28
CA ALA A 28 32.29 22.24 -4.17
C ALA A 28 31.52 21.12 -3.45
N ASP A 29 31.95 20.76 -2.23
CA ASP A 29 31.30 19.73 -1.42
C ASP A 29 29.85 20.12 -1.08
N THR A 30 29.63 21.38 -0.66
CA THR A 30 28.28 21.89 -0.36
C THR A 30 27.39 22.01 -1.59
N ARG A 31 27.94 22.34 -2.76
CA ARG A 31 27.20 22.33 -4.04
C ARG A 31 26.76 20.92 -4.40
N GLN A 32 27.64 19.93 -4.25
CA GLN A 32 27.32 18.53 -4.51
C GLN A 32 26.20 18.02 -3.59
N VAL A 33 26.27 18.33 -2.29
CA VAL A 33 25.19 17.98 -1.34
C VAL A 33 23.88 18.65 -1.73
N ASN A 34 23.89 19.92 -2.12
CA ASN A 34 22.69 20.61 -2.58
C ASN A 34 22.07 20.00 -3.85
N GLU A 35 22.90 19.54 -4.78
CA GLU A 35 22.41 18.83 -5.97
C GLU A 35 21.74 17.51 -5.59
N GLN A 36 22.36 16.73 -4.69
CA GLN A 36 21.77 15.50 -4.17
C GLN A 36 20.42 15.75 -3.49
N LEU A 37 20.31 16.79 -2.65
CA LEU A 37 19.06 17.15 -1.99
C LEU A 37 17.97 17.56 -2.99
N ARG A 38 18.33 18.22 -4.09
CA ARG A 38 17.36 18.56 -5.15
C ARG A 38 16.82 17.31 -5.83
N ASP A 39 17.68 16.33 -6.09
CA ASP A 39 17.26 15.06 -6.69
C ASP A 39 16.36 14.28 -5.71
N GLU A 40 16.72 14.20 -4.42
CA GLU A 40 15.89 13.57 -3.39
C GLU A 40 14.51 14.24 -3.24
N LEU A 41 14.44 15.58 -3.34
CA LEU A 41 13.17 16.31 -3.32
C LEU A 41 12.31 16.01 -4.55
N GLN A 42 12.92 15.84 -5.73
CA GLN A 42 12.20 15.44 -6.94
C GLN A 42 11.66 14.00 -6.81
N GLU A 43 12.47 13.08 -6.27
CA GLU A 43 12.05 11.71 -6.01
C GLU A 43 10.89 11.66 -5.00
N LEU A 44 10.96 12.44 -3.92
CA LEU A 44 9.87 12.54 -2.95
C LEU A 44 8.59 13.10 -3.57
N ALA A 45 8.67 14.11 -4.43
CA ALA A 45 7.52 14.63 -5.15
C ALA A 45 6.89 13.57 -6.08
N ALA A 46 7.73 12.82 -6.80
CA ALA A 46 7.27 11.72 -7.66
C ALA A 46 6.61 10.59 -6.86
N LEU A 47 7.19 10.21 -5.71
CA LEU A 47 6.64 9.21 -4.80
C LEU A 47 5.29 9.63 -4.24
N LYS A 48 5.14 10.90 -3.82
CA LYS A 48 3.86 11.45 -3.34
C LYS A 48 2.77 11.37 -4.41
N LEU A 49 3.10 11.69 -5.67
CA LEU A 49 2.16 11.57 -6.78
C LEU A 49 1.76 10.12 -7.06
N ARG A 50 2.72 9.18 -7.05
CA ARG A 50 2.40 7.76 -7.21
C ARG A 50 1.50 7.26 -6.08
N TYR A 51 1.81 7.66 -4.85
CA TYR A 51 0.99 7.32 -3.69
C TYR A 51 -0.44 7.87 -3.81
N SER A 52 -0.62 9.13 -4.23
CA SER A 52 -1.96 9.70 -4.40
C SER A 52 -2.76 8.96 -5.48
N ILE A 53 -2.15 8.64 -6.62
CA ILE A 53 -2.77 7.83 -7.68
C ILE A 53 -3.16 6.45 -7.15
N LEU A 54 -2.30 5.83 -6.34
CA LEU A 54 -2.56 4.53 -5.74
C LEU A 54 -3.76 4.58 -4.77
N VAL A 55 -3.85 5.63 -3.96
CA VAL A 55 -5.00 5.86 -3.08
C VAL A 55 -6.28 6.06 -3.90
N GLU A 56 -6.24 6.85 -4.98
CA GLU A 56 -7.41 7.02 -5.85
C GLU A 56 -7.84 5.70 -6.50
N THR A 57 -6.90 4.94 -7.06
CA THR A 57 -7.21 3.66 -7.72
C THR A 57 -7.72 2.59 -6.74
N THR A 58 -7.17 2.50 -5.52
CA THR A 58 -7.74 1.63 -4.47
C THR A 58 -9.18 2.00 -4.16
N THR A 59 -9.47 3.28 -3.94
CA THR A 59 -10.82 3.72 -3.58
C THR A 59 -11.83 3.43 -4.70
N ASP A 60 -11.45 3.60 -5.97
CA ASP A 60 -12.29 3.22 -7.12
C ASP A 60 -12.51 1.69 -7.17
N ALA A 61 -11.46 0.89 -6.99
CA ALA A 61 -11.56 -0.55 -6.96
C ALA A 61 -12.48 -1.06 -5.84
N TYR A 62 -12.38 -0.47 -4.63
CA TYR A 62 -13.28 -0.76 -3.51
C TYR A 62 -14.73 -0.38 -3.83
N ALA A 63 -14.96 0.77 -4.46
CA ALA A 63 -16.30 1.20 -4.86
C ALA A 63 -16.94 0.23 -5.86
N ARG A 64 -16.19 -0.21 -6.87
CA ARG A 64 -16.63 -1.22 -7.85
C ARG A 64 -16.95 -2.56 -7.19
N LEU A 65 -16.14 -2.99 -6.25
CA LEU A 65 -16.38 -4.21 -5.49
C LEU A 65 -17.65 -4.15 -4.64
N LEU A 66 -17.90 -3.02 -3.97
CA LEU A 66 -19.14 -2.81 -3.22
C LEU A 66 -20.37 -2.82 -4.14
N GLN A 67 -20.28 -2.23 -5.32
CA GLN A 67 -21.37 -2.30 -6.30
C GLN A 67 -21.61 -3.73 -6.78
N TYR A 68 -20.53 -4.48 -7.06
CA TYR A 68 -20.63 -5.88 -7.45
C TYR A 68 -21.27 -6.74 -6.35
N THR A 69 -20.83 -6.62 -5.08
CA THR A 69 -21.42 -7.40 -3.98
C THR A 69 -22.90 -7.08 -3.78
N VAL A 70 -23.28 -5.80 -3.81
CA VAL A 70 -24.69 -5.37 -3.75
C VAL A 70 -25.48 -5.94 -4.93
N SER A 71 -24.93 -5.97 -6.14
CA SER A 71 -25.58 -6.56 -7.32
C SER A 71 -25.78 -8.07 -7.16
N VAL A 72 -24.77 -8.80 -6.66
CA VAL A 72 -24.83 -10.25 -6.41
C VAL A 72 -25.86 -10.57 -5.31
N GLU A 73 -25.93 -9.77 -4.25
CA GLU A 73 -26.91 -9.94 -3.17
C GLU A 73 -28.36 -9.62 -3.60
N ARG A 74 -28.53 -8.67 -4.53
CA ARG A 74 -29.84 -8.30 -5.09
C ARG A 74 -30.30 -9.22 -6.23
N CYS A 75 -29.42 -10.04 -6.81
CA CYS A 75 -29.82 -11.04 -7.80
C CYS A 75 -30.76 -12.10 -7.18
N PRO A 76 -31.98 -12.29 -7.71
CA PRO A 76 -32.87 -13.34 -7.24
C PRO A 76 -32.22 -14.72 -7.43
N LEU A 77 -32.41 -15.62 -6.46
CA LEU A 77 -31.93 -17.02 -6.45
C LEU A 77 -32.24 -17.80 -7.74
N SER A 78 -33.19 -17.33 -8.56
CA SER A 78 -33.62 -17.93 -9.82
C SER A 78 -32.65 -17.74 -10.99
N GLU A 79 -31.77 -16.73 -10.95
CA GLU A 79 -30.80 -16.45 -12.04
C GLU A 79 -29.38 -16.91 -11.71
N ARG A 80 -29.10 -17.23 -10.43
CA ARG A 80 -27.90 -17.98 -10.07
C ARG A 80 -28.08 -19.37 -10.63
N GLY A 81 -27.39 -19.68 -11.74
CA GLY A 81 -27.28 -21.02 -12.32
C GLY A 81 -26.62 -22.01 -11.37
N LEU A 82 -27.26 -22.27 -10.23
CA LEU A 82 -26.93 -23.37 -9.34
C LEU A 82 -27.38 -24.65 -10.04
N PRO A 83 -26.54 -25.70 -10.07
CA PRO A 83 -26.97 -26.99 -10.59
C PRO A 83 -28.24 -27.37 -9.85
N ARG A 84 -29.28 -27.69 -10.63
CA ARG A 84 -30.64 -28.02 -10.19
C ARG A 84 -30.58 -29.18 -9.18
N VAL A 85 -30.35 -28.87 -7.91
CA VAL A 85 -30.49 -29.85 -6.83
C VAL A 85 -31.99 -30.06 -6.70
N VAL A 86 -32.45 -31.18 -7.25
CA VAL A 86 -33.78 -31.72 -7.02
C VAL A 86 -33.93 -31.86 -5.51
N TRP A 87 -34.61 -30.90 -4.89
CA TRP A 87 -35.11 -31.05 -3.54
C TRP A 87 -36.23 -32.08 -3.60
N SER A 88 -35.87 -33.35 -3.40
CA SER A 88 -36.80 -34.44 -3.24
C SER A 88 -37.64 -34.20 -1.97
N SER A 89 -38.77 -33.53 -2.16
CA SER A 89 -40.07 -33.80 -1.54
C SER A 89 -40.11 -34.35 -0.10
N LEU A 90 -39.46 -33.69 0.86
CA LEU A 90 -39.70 -33.96 2.29
C LEU A 90 -40.21 -32.77 3.11
N CYS A 91 -40.32 -31.58 2.51
CA CYS A 91 -40.94 -30.44 3.17
C CYS A 91 -42.23 -30.07 2.43
N ARG A 92 -43.37 -30.53 2.96
CA ARG A 92 -44.67 -29.93 2.63
C ARG A 92 -44.59 -28.43 2.92
N PRO A 93 -45.11 -27.55 2.03
CA PRO A 93 -45.13 -26.13 2.29
C PRO A 93 -46.24 -25.83 3.30
N THR A 94 -45.91 -25.71 4.58
CA THR A 94 -46.79 -25.02 5.52
C THR A 94 -46.68 -23.52 5.26
N LYS A 95 -47.70 -22.97 4.60
CA LYS A 95 -47.92 -21.53 4.43
C LYS A 95 -48.03 -20.85 5.80
N VAL A 96 -46.92 -20.39 6.35
CA VAL A 96 -46.92 -19.37 7.39
C VAL A 96 -45.73 -18.46 7.14
N CYS A 97 -46.00 -17.20 6.78
CA CYS A 97 -44.99 -16.15 6.71
C CYS A 97 -44.31 -16.04 8.08
N ARG A 98 -43.01 -16.33 8.14
CA ARG A 98 -42.25 -16.31 9.39
C ARG A 98 -41.73 -14.89 9.63
N SER A 99 -42.19 -14.28 10.72
CA SER A 99 -41.85 -12.92 11.13
C SER A 99 -40.37 -12.75 11.47
N TYR A 100 -39.83 -11.55 11.23
CA TYR A 100 -38.43 -11.13 11.35
C TYR A 100 -37.74 -11.43 12.71
N SER A 101 -38.50 -11.69 13.78
CA SER A 101 -37.95 -11.99 15.11
C SER A 101 -37.44 -13.43 15.30
N ALA A 102 -37.68 -14.35 14.36
CA ALA A 102 -37.29 -15.76 14.48
C ALA A 102 -35.79 -16.06 14.21
N TRP A 103 -35.00 -15.06 13.80
CA TRP A 103 -33.58 -15.23 13.51
C TRP A 103 -32.69 -15.35 14.76
N ARG A 104 -33.19 -15.05 15.96
CA ARG A 104 -32.38 -15.10 17.20
C ARG A 104 -32.26 -16.49 17.84
N SER A 105 -33.02 -17.48 17.40
CA SER A 105 -32.93 -18.84 17.92
C SER A 105 -32.23 -19.75 16.90
N VAL A 106 -30.90 -19.66 16.85
CA VAL A 106 -30.06 -20.69 16.22
C VAL A 106 -29.93 -21.85 17.21
N PRO A 107 -30.44 -23.06 16.92
CA PRO A 107 -30.20 -24.20 17.78
C PRO A 107 -28.71 -24.56 17.72
N ARG A 108 -27.97 -24.42 18.84
CA ARG A 108 -26.55 -24.79 18.96
C ARG A 108 -26.29 -26.31 19.00
N ALA A 109 -27.20 -27.13 18.49
CA ALA A 109 -27.07 -28.58 18.56
C ALA A 109 -27.46 -29.25 17.24
N CYS A 110 -26.59 -29.13 16.25
CA CYS A 110 -26.59 -30.06 15.12
C CYS A 110 -26.00 -31.39 15.61
N LYS A 111 -26.85 -32.40 15.83
CA LYS A 111 -26.38 -33.78 16.01
C LYS A 111 -25.75 -34.23 14.69
N ILE A 112 -24.42 -34.33 14.66
CA ILE A 112 -23.67 -34.86 13.53
C ILE A 112 -23.82 -36.39 13.56
N THR A 113 -24.78 -36.93 12.81
CA THR A 113 -24.76 -38.34 12.43
C THR A 113 -23.63 -38.53 11.41
N ARG A 114 -22.48 -39.01 11.91
CA ARG A 114 -21.32 -39.47 11.13
C ARG A 114 -21.71 -40.74 10.36
N ASP A 115 -22.22 -40.61 9.14
CA ASP A 115 -22.32 -41.77 8.24
C ASP A 115 -22.17 -41.43 6.74
N LYS A 116 -21.75 -40.22 6.40
CA LYS A 116 -21.29 -39.90 5.04
C LYS A 116 -19.98 -39.14 5.10
N PRO A 117 -18.93 -39.57 4.36
CA PRO A 117 -17.77 -38.72 4.18
C PRO A 117 -18.26 -37.41 3.53
N LEU A 118 -17.99 -36.29 4.20
CA LEU A 118 -18.20 -34.97 3.61
C LEU A 118 -17.45 -34.98 2.26
N PRO A 119 -18.06 -34.56 1.15
CA PRO A 119 -17.32 -34.40 -0.09
C PRO A 119 -16.14 -33.48 0.22
N ALA A 120 -14.94 -33.92 -0.14
CA ALA A 120 -13.70 -33.18 0.08
C ALA A 120 -13.97 -31.70 -0.17
N ALA A 121 -13.72 -30.86 0.85
CA ALA A 121 -13.87 -29.42 0.72
C ALA A 121 -13.15 -29.03 -0.57
N LYS A 122 -13.93 -28.58 -1.56
CA LYS A 122 -13.38 -28.17 -2.85
C LYS A 122 -12.26 -27.19 -2.52
N SER A 123 -11.10 -27.39 -3.14
CA SER A 123 -9.94 -26.50 -3.03
C SER A 123 -10.41 -25.05 -2.98
N PRO A 124 -9.81 -24.17 -2.14
CA PRO A 124 -10.19 -22.78 -2.07
C PRO A 124 -10.31 -22.24 -3.50
N CYS A 125 -11.48 -21.72 -3.85
CA CYS A 125 -11.64 -21.12 -5.17
C CYS A 125 -10.57 -20.05 -5.32
N PRO A 126 -9.88 -19.96 -6.48
CA PRO A 126 -8.91 -18.90 -6.69
C PRO A 126 -9.59 -17.55 -6.40
N PRO A 127 -8.92 -16.64 -5.68
CA PRO A 127 -9.49 -15.35 -5.34
C PRO A 127 -9.97 -14.66 -6.63
N HIS A 128 -11.10 -13.98 -6.55
CA HIS A 128 -11.62 -13.21 -7.67
C HIS A 128 -10.52 -12.25 -8.15
N PRO A 129 -10.32 -12.03 -9.47
CA PRO A 129 -9.22 -11.19 -9.97
C PRO A 129 -9.16 -9.81 -9.30
N LEU A 130 -10.31 -9.19 -9.07
CA LEU A 130 -10.43 -7.93 -8.30
C LEU A 130 -9.88 -8.00 -6.86
N THR A 131 -9.91 -9.17 -6.21
CA THR A 131 -9.33 -9.39 -4.88
C THR A 131 -7.81 -9.47 -4.95
N GLN A 132 -7.26 -10.03 -6.03
CA GLN A 132 -5.80 -10.05 -6.26
C GLN A 132 -5.27 -8.65 -6.57
N ASP A 133 -5.98 -7.88 -7.39
CA ASP A 133 -5.60 -6.50 -7.71
C ASP A 133 -5.56 -5.64 -6.44
N LEU A 134 -6.53 -5.78 -5.54
CA LEU A 134 -6.51 -5.07 -4.25
C LEU A 134 -5.33 -5.45 -3.35
N LEU A 135 -4.95 -6.73 -3.33
CA LEU A 135 -3.79 -7.18 -2.55
C LEU A 135 -2.50 -6.58 -3.11
N ASN A 136 -2.31 -6.63 -4.43
CA ASN A 136 -1.15 -6.04 -5.09
C ASN A 136 -1.04 -4.53 -4.80
N VAL A 137 -2.16 -3.82 -4.84
CA VAL A 137 -2.19 -2.39 -4.56
C VAL A 137 -1.92 -2.09 -3.07
N CYS A 138 -2.35 -2.96 -2.15
CA CYS A 138 -1.99 -2.83 -0.74
C CYS A 138 -0.48 -3.03 -0.52
N ASP A 139 0.12 -4.03 -1.18
CA ASP A 139 1.56 -4.29 -1.08
C ASP A 139 2.39 -3.13 -1.63
N GLU A 140 1.98 -2.55 -2.77
CA GLU A 140 2.63 -1.35 -3.33
C GLU A 140 2.50 -0.14 -2.41
N ARG A 141 1.33 0.04 -1.79
CA ARG A 141 1.08 1.14 -0.85
C ARG A 141 1.95 1.03 0.39
N ASP A 142 2.13 -0.17 0.91
CA ASP A 142 2.98 -0.40 2.09
C ASP A 142 4.47 -0.22 1.76
N ARG A 143 4.92 -0.63 0.56
CA ARG A 143 6.28 -0.33 0.07
C ARG A 143 6.54 1.16 -0.04
N LEU A 144 5.66 1.91 -0.72
CA LEU A 144 5.81 3.36 -0.87
C LEU A 144 5.78 4.09 0.48
N HIS A 145 4.96 3.62 1.42
CA HIS A 145 4.93 4.19 2.77
C HIS A 145 6.25 3.96 3.53
N GLN A 146 6.88 2.80 3.33
CA GLN A 146 8.18 2.49 3.90
C GLN A 146 9.29 3.35 3.29
N GLU A 147 9.33 3.51 1.97
CA GLU A 147 10.28 4.39 1.28
C GLU A 147 10.15 5.85 1.73
N LEU A 148 8.91 6.35 1.88
CA LEU A 148 8.67 7.69 2.43
C LEU A 148 9.20 7.86 3.86
N LYS A 149 9.06 6.84 4.71
CA LYS A 149 9.62 6.85 6.07
C LYS A 149 11.14 6.87 6.10
N GLU A 150 11.79 6.31 5.10
CA GLU A 150 13.25 6.27 5.01
C GLU A 150 13.84 7.58 4.45
N LEU A 151 13.13 8.24 3.55
CA LEU A 151 13.54 9.51 2.94
C LEU A 151 13.27 10.73 3.84
N GLN A 152 12.14 10.74 4.57
CA GLN A 152 11.76 11.85 5.44
C GLN A 152 12.88 12.29 6.42
N PRO A 153 13.53 11.40 7.20
CA PRO A 153 14.56 11.82 8.14
C PRO A 153 15.84 12.34 7.47
N ARG A 154 16.13 11.92 6.22
CA ARG A 154 17.32 12.40 5.47
C ARG A 154 17.14 13.87 5.07
N LEU A 155 15.92 14.24 4.66
CA LEU A 155 15.54 15.61 4.39
C LEU A 155 15.51 16.45 5.67
N ASP A 156 14.93 15.92 6.75
CA ASP A 156 14.87 16.65 8.02
C ASP A 156 16.28 16.96 8.59
N THR A 157 17.27 16.07 8.38
CA THR A 157 18.67 16.33 8.74
C THR A 157 19.39 17.33 7.85
N ALA A 158 18.86 17.60 6.65
CA ALA A 158 19.45 18.55 5.71
C ALA A 158 18.91 19.97 5.87
N GLU A 159 17.76 20.14 6.54
CA GLU A 159 17.13 21.45 6.80
C GLU A 159 17.50 22.07 8.18
N SER A 160 18.23 21.35 9.06
CA SER A 160 18.75 21.86 10.36
C SER A 160 20.19 22.38 10.27
#